data_AF-A0A968MSH0-F1
#
_entry.id   AF-A0A968MSH0-F1
#
_cell.length_a   1.000
_cell.length_b   1.000
_cell.length_c   1.000
_cell.angle_alpha   90.00
_cell.angle_beta   90.00
_cell.angle_gamma   90.00
#
_symmetry.space_group_name_H-M   'P 1'
#
loop_
_entity.id
_entity.type
_entity.pdbx_description
1 polymer ?
#
loop_
_entity_poly.entity_id
_entity_poly.type
_entity_poly.pdbx_seq_one_letter_code
_entity_poly.pdbx_strand_id
1 'polypeptide(L)'
;MILLSITVVVVGTININTIRESRYKIVIPKRQSDINHLRIAFVADLHIDKNLKLSFVKQFVRKVNALNPDILLYGGDIIEGHWDENVSAEIIETLKSIKTKYGQYGILGNHEHYGSDNPGRFIPWLTSS
;
A
#
# COMPACT_ATOMS: atom_id res chain seq x y z
N MET A 1 -8.19 34.10 13.83
CA MET A 1 -7.67 32.78 14.24
C MET A 1 -8.58 31.63 13.84
N ILE A 2 -9.90 31.69 14.08
CA ILE A 2 -10.85 30.61 13.71
C ILE A 2 -10.83 30.27 12.21
N LEU A 3 -10.84 31.27 11.32
CA LEU A 3 -10.82 31.04 9.87
C LEU A 3 -9.56 30.27 9.43
N LEU A 4 -8.40 30.65 9.95
CA LEU A 4 -7.14 29.98 9.68
C LEU A 4 -7.17 28.52 10.15
N SER A 5 -7.69 28.27 11.34
CA SER A 5 -7.85 26.91 11.87
C SER A 5 -8.75 26.04 10.98
N ILE A 6 -9.89 26.57 10.53
CA ILE A 6 -10.78 25.86 9.60
C ILE A 6 -10.07 25.56 8.28
N THR A 7 -9.35 26.54 7.71
CA THR A 7 -8.60 26.36 6.47
C THR A 7 -7.55 25.26 6.60
N VAL A 8 -6.78 25.23 7.70
CA VAL A 8 -5.76 24.21 7.94
C VAL A 8 -6.39 22.81 8.03
N VAL A 9 -7.51 22.66 8.74
CA VAL A 9 -8.21 21.38 8.87
C VAL A 9 -8.75 20.91 7.51
N VAL A 10 -9.36 21.80 6.73
CA VAL A 10 -9.89 21.47 5.40
C VAL A 10 -8.76 21.05 4.45
N VAL A 11 -7.68 21.82 4.38
CA VAL A 11 -6.53 21.51 3.52
C VAL A 11 -5.86 20.21 3.97
N GLY A 12 -5.67 19.99 5.27
CA GLY A 12 -5.12 18.75 5.81
C GLY A 12 -5.98 17.54 5.46
N THR A 13 -7.31 17.67 5.58
CA THR A 13 -8.27 16.63 5.21
C THR A 13 -8.23 16.32 3.72
N ILE A 14 -8.08 17.32 2.86
CA ILE A 14 -7.92 17.10 1.42
C ILE A 14 -6.59 16.40 1.13
N ASN A 15 -5.51 16.83 1.79
CA ASN A 15 -4.17 16.30 1.55
C ASN A 15 -4.06 14.82 1.96
N ILE A 16 -4.60 14.42 3.12
CA ILE A 16 -4.55 13.01 3.57
C ILE A 16 -5.37 12.07 2.68
N ASN A 17 -6.43 12.58 2.03
CA ASN A 17 -7.25 11.82 1.09
C ASN A 17 -6.72 11.88 -0.37
N THR A 18 -5.56 12.51 -0.60
CA THR A 18 -4.96 12.66 -1.93
C THR A 18 -3.70 11.82 -2.05
N ILE A 19 -3.82 10.64 -2.68
CA ILE A 19 -2.67 9.78 -3.00
C ILE A 19 -1.84 10.41 -4.12
N ARG A 20 -0.61 10.80 -3.80
CA ARG A 20 0.37 11.33 -4.75
C ARG A 20 1.26 10.22 -5.29
N GLU A 21 1.59 10.31 -6.57
CA GLU A 21 2.47 9.36 -7.25
C GLU A 21 3.81 10.03 -7.53
N SER A 22 4.90 9.42 -7.06
CA SER A 22 6.27 9.86 -7.36
C SER A 22 6.90 8.88 -8.35
N ARG A 23 7.49 9.40 -9.44
CA ARG A 23 8.04 8.56 -10.52
C ARG A 23 9.54 8.77 -10.63
N TYR A 24 10.27 7.67 -10.54
CA TYR A 24 11.72 7.63 -10.71
C TYR A 24 12.07 6.75 -11.90
N LYS A 25 12.96 7.24 -12.77
CA LYS A 25 13.52 6.46 -13.89
C LYS A 25 14.94 6.08 -13.55
N ILE A 26 15.16 4.79 -13.32
CA ILE A 26 16.47 4.22 -13.03
C ILE A 26 16.94 3.47 -14.27
N VAL A 27 18.12 3.79 -14.77
CA VAL A 27 18.75 3.08 -15.90
C VAL A 27 19.90 2.26 -15.34
N ILE A 28 19.81 0.94 -15.49
CA ILE A 28 20.82 -0.01 -15.00
C ILE A 28 21.55 -0.56 -16.23
N PRO A 29 22.90 -0.65 -16.23
CA PRO A 29 23.65 -1.30 -17.29
C PRO A 29 23.18 -2.75 -17.45
N LYS A 30 22.76 -3.12 -18.67
CA LYS A 30 22.26 -4.48 -18.96
C LYS A 30 23.41 -5.48 -18.78
N ARG A 31 23.32 -6.33 -17.76
CA ARG A 31 24.37 -7.34 -17.48
C ARG A 31 24.01 -8.74 -17.98
N GLN A 32 22.76 -9.19 -17.87
CA GLN A 32 22.36 -10.56 -18.29
C GLN A 32 20.83 -10.86 -18.24
N SER A 33 19.94 -9.86 -18.28
CA SER A 33 18.48 -10.09 -18.18
C SER A 33 17.77 -9.95 -19.53
N ASP A 34 16.78 -10.81 -19.77
CA ASP A 34 15.82 -10.69 -20.89
C ASP A 34 14.75 -9.61 -20.65
N ILE A 35 14.66 -9.09 -19.41
CA ILE A 35 13.72 -8.02 -19.06
C ILE A 35 14.32 -6.69 -19.51
N ASN A 36 13.74 -6.11 -20.56
CA ASN A 36 14.18 -4.81 -21.09
C ASN A 36 13.66 -3.61 -20.28
N HIS A 37 12.47 -3.75 -19.68
CA HIS A 37 11.84 -2.72 -18.84
C HIS A 37 11.12 -3.40 -17.68
N LEU A 38 11.27 -2.82 -16.49
CA LEU A 38 10.59 -3.26 -15.29
C LEU A 38 9.93 -2.05 -14.61
N ARG A 39 8.62 -2.14 -14.38
CA ARG A 39 7.87 -1.13 -13.65
C ARG A 39 7.54 -1.64 -12.25
N ILE A 40 8.11 -0.98 -11.26
CA ILE A 40 7.88 -1.29 -9.85
C ILE A 40 6.98 -0.21 -9.26
N ALA A 41 5.84 -0.62 -8.69
CA ALA A 41 5.12 0.21 -7.74
C ALA A 41 5.66 -0.10 -6.34
N PHE A 42 5.94 0.93 -5.55
CA PHE A 42 6.41 0.79 -4.18
C PHE A 42 5.46 1.58 -3.27
N VAL A 43 5.02 0.95 -2.19
CA VAL A 43 4.14 1.54 -1.18
C VAL A 43 4.60 1.11 0.21
N ALA A 44 4.45 1.98 1.20
CA ALA A 44 4.70 1.70 2.61
C ALA A 44 3.74 2.55 3.45
N ASP A 45 3.67 2.27 4.75
CA ASP A 45 2.99 3.12 5.75
C ASP A 45 1.51 3.40 5.39
N LEU A 46 0.79 2.37 4.93
CA LEU A 46 -0.64 2.50 4.65
C LEU A 46 -1.49 2.48 5.93
N HIS A 47 -0.99 1.86 7.00
CA HIS A 47 -1.68 1.70 8.30
C HIS A 47 -3.16 1.33 8.15
N ILE A 48 -3.42 0.27 7.39
CA ILE A 48 -4.78 -0.23 7.19
C ILE A 48 -5.29 -0.80 8.51
N ASP A 49 -6.36 -0.20 9.02
CA ASP A 49 -7.07 -0.65 10.21
C ASP A 49 -8.58 -0.68 9.95
N LYS A 50 -9.36 -0.97 11.00
CA LYS A 50 -10.82 -1.06 10.93
C LYS A 50 -11.51 0.30 10.72
N ASN A 51 -10.80 1.39 10.98
CA ASN A 51 -11.31 2.75 10.86
C ASN A 51 -11.01 3.35 9.48
N LEU A 52 -10.09 2.74 8.71
CA LEU A 52 -9.78 3.16 7.37
C LEU A 52 -10.99 3.02 6.45
N LYS A 53 -11.34 4.11 5.78
CA LYS A 53 -12.46 4.11 4.83
C LYS A 53 -12.11 3.21 3.64
N LEU A 54 -12.98 2.25 3.37
CA LEU A 54 -12.89 1.41 2.18
C LEU A 54 -12.76 2.21 0.87
N SER A 55 -13.35 3.41 0.79
CA SER A 55 -13.22 4.29 -0.37
C SER A 55 -11.76 4.67 -0.66
N PHE A 56 -10.94 4.82 0.38
CA PHE A 56 -9.50 5.08 0.26
C PHE A 56 -8.80 3.85 -0.32
N VAL A 57 -9.05 2.66 0.20
CA VAL A 57 -8.50 1.40 -0.32
C VAL A 57 -8.89 1.19 -1.80
N LYS A 58 -10.17 1.42 -2.14
CA LYS A 58 -10.64 1.36 -3.53
C LYS A 58 -9.93 2.38 -4.42
N GLN A 59 -9.65 3.59 -3.92
CA GLN A 59 -8.89 4.62 -4.65
C GLN A 59 -7.42 4.20 -4.84
N PHE A 60 -6.78 3.68 -3.79
CA PHE A 60 -5.42 3.16 -3.83
C PHE A 60 -5.29 2.06 -4.88
N VAL A 61 -6.15 1.04 -4.83
CA VAL A 61 -6.13 -0.07 -5.79
C VAL A 61 -6.36 0.41 -7.23
N ARG A 62 -7.30 1.34 -7.45
CA ARG A 62 -7.49 1.93 -8.79
C ARG A 62 -6.23 2.63 -9.30
N LYS A 63 -5.55 3.40 -8.44
CA LYS A 63 -4.31 4.10 -8.80
C LYS A 63 -3.19 3.12 -9.12
N VAL A 64 -2.95 2.12 -8.26
CA VAL A 64 -1.94 1.08 -8.50
C VAL A 64 -2.22 0.34 -9.80
N ASN A 65 -3.45 -0.10 -10.04
CA ASN A 65 -3.80 -0.79 -11.30
C ASN A 65 -3.62 0.12 -12.52
N ALA A 66 -3.90 1.42 -12.42
CA ALA A 66 -3.64 2.38 -13.50
C ALA A 66 -2.14 2.58 -13.79
N LEU A 67 -1.27 2.35 -12.80
CA LEU A 67 0.19 2.32 -13.02
C LEU A 67 0.61 1.10 -13.84
N ASN A 68 -0.22 0.06 -13.95
CA ASN A 68 0.09 -1.21 -14.60
C ASN A 68 1.50 -1.74 -14.22
N PRO A 69 1.78 -1.93 -12.93
CA PRO A 69 3.10 -2.35 -12.47
C PRO A 69 3.37 -3.82 -12.82
N ASP A 70 4.63 -4.12 -13.10
CA ASP A 70 5.08 -5.50 -13.21
C ASP A 70 5.16 -6.15 -11.82
N ILE A 71 5.65 -5.39 -10.83
CA ILE A 71 5.76 -5.80 -9.42
C ILE A 71 5.20 -4.70 -8.52
N LEU A 72 4.45 -5.10 -7.49
CA LEU A 72 4.12 -4.23 -6.36
C LEU A 72 4.95 -4.64 -5.14
N LEU A 73 5.67 -3.69 -4.56
CA LEU A 73 6.45 -3.85 -3.34
C LEU A 73 5.80 -3.10 -2.18
N TYR A 74 5.64 -3.80 -1.05
CA TYR A 74 5.19 -3.27 0.22
C TYR A 74 6.38 -3.14 1.18
N GLY A 75 6.71 -1.91 1.57
CA GLY A 75 7.88 -1.56 2.37
C GLY A 75 7.72 -1.70 3.89
N GLY A 76 6.58 -2.18 4.37
CA GLY A 76 6.23 -2.24 5.80
C GLY A 76 5.11 -1.28 6.19
N ASP A 77 4.58 -1.43 7.41
CA ASP A 77 3.51 -0.63 8.01
C ASP A 77 2.27 -0.51 7.11
N ILE A 78 1.89 -1.62 6.49
CA ILE A 78 0.71 -1.76 5.65
C ILE A 78 -0.55 -1.94 6.49
N ILE A 79 -0.47 -2.65 7.61
CA ILE A 79 -1.59 -2.94 8.50
C ILE A 79 -1.23 -2.50 9.91
N GLU A 80 -2.21 -1.94 10.61
CA GLU A 80 -2.08 -1.67 12.04
C GLU A 80 -2.40 -2.94 12.84
N GLY A 81 -1.42 -3.50 13.55
CA GLY A 81 -1.60 -4.73 14.35
C GLY A 81 -1.92 -5.97 13.51
N HIS A 82 -2.87 -6.78 13.95
CA HIS A 82 -3.20 -8.06 13.30
C HIS A 82 -4.30 -7.93 12.23
N TRP A 83 -4.06 -8.51 11.06
CA TRP A 83 -4.98 -8.39 9.91
C TRP A 83 -6.36 -9.03 10.14
N ASP A 84 -6.43 -10.13 10.89
CA ASP A 84 -7.64 -10.90 11.17
C ASP A 84 -8.58 -10.17 12.14
N GLU A 85 -8.03 -9.26 12.95
CA GLU A 85 -8.80 -8.44 13.89
C GLU A 85 -9.11 -7.05 13.33
N ASN A 86 -8.21 -6.50 12.51
CA ASN A 86 -8.25 -5.09 12.12
C ASN A 86 -8.67 -4.84 10.67
N VAL A 87 -8.75 -5.85 9.80
CA VAL A 87 -9.07 -5.64 8.38
C VAL A 87 -10.35 -6.36 7.99
N SER A 88 -11.30 -5.61 7.44
CA SER A 88 -12.56 -6.18 6.96
C SER A 88 -12.36 -7.04 5.70
N ALA A 89 -13.22 -8.04 5.53
CA ALA A 89 -13.19 -8.90 4.33
C ALA A 89 -13.29 -8.09 3.02
N GLU A 90 -14.07 -7.00 3.00
CA GLU A 90 -14.20 -6.16 1.80
C GLU A 90 -12.90 -5.42 1.45
N ILE A 91 -12.12 -4.99 2.46
CA ILE A 91 -10.79 -4.41 2.24
C ILE A 91 -9.85 -5.46 1.67
N ILE A 92 -9.84 -6.67 2.23
CA ILE A 92 -9.01 -7.79 1.75
C ILE A 92 -9.33 -8.10 0.29
N GLU A 93 -10.61 -8.26 -0.05
CA GLU A 93 -11.04 -8.53 -1.43
C GLU A 93 -10.71 -7.38 -2.38
N THR A 94 -10.81 -6.13 -1.91
CA THR A 94 -10.38 -4.97 -2.69
C THR A 94 -8.89 -5.02 -2.99
N LEU A 95 -8.04 -5.33 -2.00
CA LEU A 95 -6.58 -5.45 -2.17
C LEU A 95 -6.18 -6.60 -3.08
N LYS A 96 -6.89 -7.75 -3.02
CA LYS A 96 -6.69 -8.87 -3.95
C LYS A 96 -6.97 -8.52 -5.41
N SER A 97 -7.76 -7.48 -5.67
CA SER A 97 -8.05 -7.02 -7.05
C SER A 97 -6.91 -6.23 -7.70
N ILE A 98 -5.79 -6.02 -6.99
CA ILE A 98 -4.56 -5.48 -7.57
C ILE A 98 -4.00 -6.47 -8.60
N LYS A 99 -3.63 -5.95 -9.77
CA LYS A 99 -3.06 -6.73 -10.87
C LYS A 99 -1.60 -6.38 -11.05
N THR A 100 -0.76 -7.40 -11.08
CA THR A 100 0.69 -7.33 -11.30
C THR A 100 1.11 -8.44 -12.23
N LYS A 101 2.17 -8.25 -13.01
CA LYS A 101 2.69 -9.27 -13.93
C LYS A 101 3.46 -10.38 -13.21
N TYR A 102 4.28 -10.01 -12.23
CA TYR A 102 5.20 -10.90 -11.51
C TYR A 102 4.85 -11.06 -10.04
N GLY A 103 3.73 -10.48 -9.59
CA GLY A 103 3.22 -10.65 -8.23
C GLY A 103 3.48 -9.46 -7.32
N GLN A 104 3.14 -9.68 -6.06
CA GLN A 104 3.18 -8.72 -4.97
C GLN A 104 4.12 -9.24 -3.88
N TYR A 105 5.00 -8.39 -3.36
CA TYR A 105 5.98 -8.78 -2.32
C TYR A 105 6.03 -7.74 -1.23
N GLY A 106 6.21 -8.16 0.01
CA GLY A 106 6.25 -7.26 1.15
C GLY A 106 7.19 -7.69 2.24
N ILE A 107 7.63 -6.71 3.01
CA ILE A 107 8.25 -6.92 4.32
C ILE A 107 7.31 -6.40 5.40
N LEU A 108 7.47 -6.90 6.62
CA LEU A 108 6.77 -6.38 7.78
C LEU A 108 7.46 -5.10 8.27
N GLY A 109 6.67 -4.13 8.72
CA GLY A 109 7.15 -2.99 9.46
C GLY A 109 6.99 -3.21 10.98
N ASN A 110 7.20 -2.14 11.75
CA ASN A 110 7.07 -2.23 13.20
C ASN A 110 5.62 -2.28 13.66
N HIS A 111 4.66 -1.69 12.92
CA HIS A 111 3.25 -1.71 13.29
C HIS A 111 2.60 -3.09 13.14
N GLU A 112 3.13 -3.95 12.27
CA GLU A 112 2.72 -5.36 12.20
C GLU A 112 3.25 -6.21 13.37
N HIS A 113 4.17 -5.68 14.18
CA HIS A 113 4.73 -6.38 15.34
C HIS A 113 4.04 -5.99 16.66
N TYR A 114 3.28 -4.89 16.68
CA TYR A 114 2.58 -4.44 17.88
C TYR A 114 1.30 -5.26 18.08
N GLY A 115 1.36 -6.28 18.96
CA GLY A 115 0.15 -6.98 19.39
C GLY A 115 0.28 -8.31 20.14
N SER A 116 1.36 -9.10 20.02
CA SER A 116 1.56 -10.32 20.85
C SER A 116 2.94 -10.96 20.67
N ASP A 117 3.25 -11.95 21.52
CA ASP A 117 4.44 -12.84 21.55
C ASP A 117 4.68 -13.67 20.28
N ASN A 118 3.99 -13.38 19.17
CA ASN A 118 4.09 -14.11 17.92
C ASN A 118 4.28 -13.15 16.72
N PRO A 119 5.46 -12.53 16.59
CA PRO A 119 5.74 -11.58 15.53
C PRO A 119 5.73 -12.31 14.17
N GLY A 120 4.87 -11.87 13.25
CA GLY A 120 5.02 -12.26 11.85
C GLY A 120 3.88 -13.03 11.18
N ARG A 121 2.61 -12.81 11.57
CA ARG A 121 1.50 -13.24 10.72
C ARG A 121 1.48 -12.42 9.43
N PHE A 122 2.06 -13.02 8.39
CA PHE A 122 2.14 -12.45 7.05
C PHE A 122 0.75 -12.20 6.47
N ILE A 123 0.65 -11.13 5.68
CA ILE A 123 -0.58 -10.68 5.04
C ILE A 123 -1.05 -11.73 4.01
N PRO A 124 -2.21 -12.40 4.18
CA PRO A 124 -2.54 -13.61 3.43
C PRO A 124 -2.67 -13.42 1.91
N TRP A 125 -3.02 -12.22 1.44
CA TRP A 125 -3.14 -11.97 0.00
C TRP A 125 -1.79 -11.75 -0.69
N LEU A 126 -0.73 -11.42 0.06
CA LEU A 126 0.63 -11.30 -0.49
C LEU A 126 1.23 -12.66 -0.88
N THR A 127 0.74 -13.76 -0.29
CA THR A 127 1.23 -15.11 -0.58
C THR A 127 0.41 -15.83 -1.65
N SER A 128 -0.62 -15.18 -2.21
CA SER A 128 -1.64 -15.83 -3.05
C SER A 128 -1.54 -15.50 -4.55
N SER A 129 -0.42 -14.94 -5.03
CA SER A 129 -0.21 -14.55 -6.43
C SER A 129 0.74 -15.48 -7.17
#